data_AF-H3AHJ6-F1
#
_entry.id   AF-H3AHJ6-F1
#
_cell.length_a   1.000
_cell.length_b   1.000
_cell.length_c   1.000
_cell.angle_alpha   90.00
_cell.angle_beta   90.00
_cell.angle_gamma   90.00
#
_symmetry.space_group_name_H-M   'P 1'
#
loop_
_entity.id
_entity.type
_entity.pdbx_description
1 polymer ?
#
loop_
_entity_poly.entity_id
_entity_poly.type
_entity_poly.pdbx_seq_one_letter_code
_entity_poly.pdbx_strand_id
1 'polypeptide(L)'
;VIFKLEDLFQRWKNIQKNKSRRSGAQIQKEEEFTKLVQELFDIAHQDALQIMTIQEDKDFLIAQRHGRQGSITSVDEEARRKEIKKQKERERTQERVQKDQAEKRRME
;
A
#
# COMPACT_ATOMS: atom_id res chain seq x y z
N VAL A 1 6.70 16.52 -22.71
CA VAL A 1 6.56 15.75 -21.45
C VAL A 1 7.47 16.29 -20.35
N ILE A 2 8.75 16.59 -20.65
CA ILE A 2 9.76 17.02 -19.65
C ILE A 2 9.45 18.40 -19.01
N PHE A 3 9.03 19.40 -19.78
CA PHE A 3 8.73 20.75 -19.25
C PHE A 3 7.62 20.78 -18.18
N LYS A 4 6.61 19.91 -18.29
CA LYS A 4 5.50 19.84 -17.31
C LYS A 4 5.98 19.31 -15.96
N LEU A 5 6.92 18.35 -15.98
CA LEU A 5 7.52 17.80 -14.75
C LEU A 5 8.44 18.82 -14.06
N GLU A 6 9.16 19.61 -14.85
CA GLU A 6 10.07 20.63 -14.33
C GLU A 6 9.30 21.74 -13.61
N ASP A 7 8.18 22.22 -14.18
CA ASP A 7 7.28 23.17 -13.50
C ASP A 7 6.65 22.57 -12.24
N LEU A 8 6.24 21.29 -12.29
CA LEU A 8 5.69 20.57 -11.14
C LEU A 8 6.70 20.51 -9.99
N PHE A 9 7.97 20.22 -10.33
CA PHE A 9 9.07 20.16 -9.37
C PHE A 9 9.33 21.52 -8.73
N GLN A 10 9.30 22.60 -9.51
CA GLN A 10 9.47 23.96 -8.97
C GLN A 10 8.31 24.34 -8.03
N ARG A 11 7.06 24.00 -8.40
CA ARG A 11 5.90 24.20 -7.53
C ARG A 11 6.03 23.43 -6.22
N TRP A 12 6.39 22.15 -6.30
CA TRP A 12 6.65 21.32 -5.11
C TRP A 12 7.72 21.94 -4.21
N LYS A 13 8.86 22.36 -4.78
CA LYS A 13 9.96 22.99 -4.04
C LYS A 13 9.51 24.25 -3.31
N ASN A 14 8.65 25.06 -3.92
CA ASN A 14 8.13 26.28 -3.31
C ASN A 14 7.11 26.01 -2.19
N ILE A 15 6.28 24.99 -2.34
CA ILE A 15 5.37 24.53 -1.28
C ILE A 15 6.19 23.99 -0.10
N GLN A 16 7.22 23.17 -0.38
CA GLN A 16 8.07 22.56 0.64
C GLN A 16 8.79 23.58 1.52
N LYS A 17 9.22 24.73 0.95
CA LYS A 17 9.85 25.83 1.71
C LYS A 17 8.95 26.39 2.82
N ASN A 18 7.63 26.32 2.65
CA ASN A 18 6.67 26.91 3.57
C ASN A 18 5.88 25.86 4.37
N LYS A 19 6.26 24.58 4.31
CA LYS A 19 5.53 23.46 4.96
C LYS A 19 5.30 23.60 6.47
N SER A 20 6.14 24.40 7.15
CA SER A 20 6.01 24.66 8.59
C SER A 20 4.95 25.72 8.91
N ARG A 21 4.55 26.54 7.93
CA ARG A 21 3.55 27.60 8.10
C ARG A 21 2.15 27.01 7.89
N ARG A 22 1.36 26.93 8.97
CA ARG A 22 -0.04 26.46 8.93
C ARG A 22 -1.03 27.58 8.57
N SER A 23 -0.69 28.44 7.62
CA SER A 23 -1.64 29.46 7.15
C SER A 23 -2.67 28.82 6.21
N GLY A 24 -3.90 29.36 6.18
CA GLY A 24 -4.95 28.85 5.28
C GLY A 24 -4.52 28.82 3.80
N ALA A 25 -3.80 29.85 3.36
CA ALA A 25 -3.26 29.91 1.99
C ALA A 25 -2.19 28.84 1.70
N GLN A 26 -1.41 28.41 2.69
CA GLN A 26 -0.45 27.33 2.52
C GLN A 26 -1.15 25.97 2.44
N ILE A 27 -2.16 25.75 3.29
CA ILE A 27 -2.97 24.53 3.29
C ILE A 27 -3.68 24.36 1.94
N GLN A 28 -4.30 25.41 1.42
CA GLN A 28 -4.94 25.38 0.10
C GLN A 28 -3.96 25.01 -1.02
N LYS A 29 -2.75 25.58 -1.01
CA LYS A 29 -1.70 25.24 -1.99
C LYS A 29 -1.26 23.79 -1.90
N GLU A 30 -1.16 23.24 -0.70
CA GLU A 30 -0.83 21.83 -0.47
C GLU A 30 -1.95 20.90 -0.97
N GLU A 31 -3.21 21.25 -0.73
CA GLU A 31 -4.38 20.51 -1.22
C GLU A 31 -4.48 20.54 -2.76
N GLU A 32 -4.33 21.72 -3.37
CA GLU A 32 -4.32 21.91 -4.83
C GLU A 32 -3.19 21.11 -5.48
N PHE A 33 -1.99 21.15 -4.90
CA PHE A 33 -0.85 20.38 -5.40
C PHE A 33 -1.08 18.88 -5.29
N THR A 34 -1.72 18.42 -4.21
CA THR A 34 -2.05 16.99 -4.02
C THR A 34 -3.03 16.51 -5.10
N LYS A 35 -4.06 17.30 -5.42
CA LYS A 35 -5.00 16.98 -6.50
C LYS A 35 -4.30 16.95 -7.87
N LEU A 36 -3.48 17.95 -8.15
CA LEU A 36 -2.69 18.04 -9.39
C LEU A 36 -1.78 16.81 -9.57
N VAL A 37 -1.14 16.35 -8.51
CA VAL A 37 -0.30 15.15 -8.53
C VAL A 37 -1.14 13.90 -8.76
N GLN A 38 -2.30 13.79 -8.12
CA GLN A 38 -3.23 12.68 -8.35
C GLN A 38 -3.71 12.63 -9.80
N GLU A 39 -4.04 13.76 -10.40
CA GLU A 39 -4.41 13.87 -11.82
C GLU A 39 -3.25 13.52 -12.76
N LEU A 40 -2.03 13.97 -12.45
CA LEU A 40 -0.86 13.67 -13.28
C LEU A 40 -0.52 12.18 -13.32
N PHE A 41 -0.71 11.48 -12.20
CA PHE A 41 -0.46 10.05 -12.07
C PHE A 41 -1.73 9.19 -12.22
N ASP A 42 -2.88 9.78 -12.57
CA ASP A 42 -4.02 9.02 -13.10
C ASP A 42 -3.66 8.61 -14.54
N ILE A 43 -2.98 7.46 -14.63
CA ILE A 43 -2.27 6.96 -15.82
C ILE A 43 -3.22 6.62 -16.99
N ALA A 44 -4.53 6.60 -16.77
CA ALA A 44 -5.47 6.34 -17.84
C ALA A 44 -5.68 7.57 -18.72
N HIS A 45 -5.57 7.36 -20.04
CA HIS A 45 -5.99 8.34 -21.04
C HIS A 45 -7.38 8.90 -20.68
N GLN A 46 -7.60 10.20 -20.88
CA GLN A 46 -8.88 10.85 -20.58
C GLN A 46 -10.06 10.10 -21.22
N ASP A 47 -9.84 9.62 -22.44
CA ASP A 47 -10.80 8.81 -23.22
C ASP A 47 -10.56 7.30 -23.14
N ALA A 48 -9.78 6.80 -22.18
CA ALA A 48 -9.46 5.36 -22.07
C ALA A 48 -10.72 4.49 -22.07
N LEU A 49 -11.76 4.88 -21.33
CA LEU A 49 -13.05 4.17 -21.29
C LEU A 49 -13.80 4.18 -22.63
N GLN A 50 -13.54 5.15 -23.50
CA GLN A 50 -14.12 5.23 -24.84
C GLN A 50 -13.34 4.41 -25.85
N ILE A 51 -12.01 4.37 -25.73
CA ILE A 51 -11.11 3.60 -26.61
C ILE A 51 -11.22 2.10 -26.32
N MET A 52 -11.39 1.73 -25.05
CA MET A 52 -11.51 0.34 -24.63
C MET A 52 -12.78 -0.28 -25.21
N THR A 53 -12.63 -1.46 -25.79
CA THR A 53 -13.72 -2.23 -26.42
C THR A 53 -14.26 -3.32 -25.51
N ILE A 54 -13.40 -3.91 -24.68
CA ILE A 54 -13.75 -4.97 -23.74
C ILE A 54 -14.33 -4.34 -22.46
N GLN A 55 -15.50 -4.79 -22.04
CA GLN A 55 -16.19 -4.26 -20.86
C GLN A 55 -15.43 -4.59 -19.56
N GLU A 56 -14.89 -5.81 -19.45
CA GLU A 56 -14.09 -6.24 -18.29
C GLU A 56 -12.89 -5.33 -18.03
N ASP A 57 -12.20 -4.88 -19.08
CA ASP A 57 -11.08 -3.96 -18.95
C ASP A 57 -11.53 -2.57 -18.44
N LYS A 58 -12.72 -2.10 -18.86
CA LYS A 58 -13.30 -0.85 -18.37
C LYS A 58 -13.62 -0.95 -16.89
N ASP A 59 -14.23 -2.05 -16.49
CA ASP A 59 -14.61 -2.31 -15.11
C ASP A 59 -13.35 -2.42 -14.22
N PHE A 60 -12.30 -3.08 -14.72
CA PHE A 60 -10.99 -3.13 -14.08
C PHE A 60 -10.37 -1.73 -13.91
N LEU A 61 -10.41 -0.91 -14.94
CA LEU A 61 -9.88 0.46 -14.88
C LEU A 61 -10.66 1.32 -13.86
N ILE A 62 -11.99 1.18 -13.82
CA ILE A 62 -12.85 1.87 -12.85
C ILE A 62 -12.52 1.39 -11.43
N ALA A 63 -12.33 0.09 -11.22
CA ALA A 63 -11.93 -0.46 -9.92
C ALA A 63 -10.57 0.10 -9.47
N GLN A 64 -9.61 0.24 -10.38
CA GLN A 64 -8.29 0.81 -10.07
C GLN A 64 -8.37 2.30 -9.64
N ARG A 65 -9.27 3.08 -10.25
CA ARG A 65 -9.49 4.51 -9.94
C ARG A 65 -10.13 4.75 -8.57
N HIS A 66 -10.96 3.82 -8.08
CA HIS A 66 -11.56 3.90 -6.75
C HIS A 66 -10.62 3.43 -5.61
N GLY A 67 -9.33 3.22 -5.93
CA GLY A 67 -8.33 2.63 -5.03
C GLY A 67 -8.19 1.14 -5.28
N ARG A 68 -6.98 0.59 -5.06
CA ARG A 68 -6.67 -0.83 -5.29
C ARG A 68 -7.42 -1.73 -4.30
N GLN A 69 -8.69 -1.96 -4.53
CA GLN A 69 -9.46 -2.98 -3.82
C GLN A 69 -8.94 -4.36 -4.26
N GLY A 70 -8.59 -5.21 -3.29
CA GLY A 70 -8.10 -6.57 -3.57
C GLY A 70 -6.58 -6.71 -3.69
N SER A 71 -5.78 -5.82 -3.09
CA SER A 71 -4.34 -6.06 -2.97
C SER A 71 -4.09 -7.42 -2.29
N ILE A 72 -3.56 -8.38 -3.07
CA ILE A 72 -3.24 -9.76 -2.67
C ILE A 72 -2.46 -9.82 -1.35
N THR A 73 -1.63 -8.80 -1.08
CA THR A 73 -0.84 -8.70 0.14
C THR A 73 -1.67 -8.78 1.42
N SER A 74 -2.90 -8.29 1.47
CA SER A 74 -3.63 -8.20 2.75
C SER A 74 -4.15 -9.55 3.24
N VAL A 75 -4.71 -10.37 2.35
CA VAL A 75 -5.29 -11.68 2.68
C VAL A 75 -4.19 -12.69 2.98
N ASP A 76 -3.15 -12.70 2.14
CA ASP A 76 -2.00 -13.60 2.32
C ASP A 76 -1.18 -13.25 3.56
N GLU A 77 -1.10 -11.96 3.92
CA GLU A 77 -0.41 -11.53 5.13
C GLU A 77 -1.09 -12.03 6.40
N GLU A 78 -2.43 -11.99 6.45
CA GLU A 78 -3.19 -12.48 7.60
C GLU A 78 -3.09 -14.01 7.71
N ALA A 79 -3.18 -14.72 6.59
CA ALA A 79 -2.98 -16.16 6.54
C ALA A 79 -1.56 -16.55 7.00
N ARG A 80 -0.53 -15.84 6.51
CA ARG A 80 0.87 -16.03 6.90
C ARG A 80 1.08 -15.82 8.40
N ARG A 81 0.47 -14.78 8.99
CA ARG A 81 0.55 -14.53 10.45
C ARG A 81 -0.09 -15.63 11.26
N LYS A 82 -1.24 -16.16 10.83
CA LYS A 82 -1.92 -17.28 11.49
C LYS A 82 -1.06 -18.55 11.44
N GLU A 83 -0.44 -18.84 10.31
CA GLU A 83 0.43 -20.03 10.16
C GLU A 83 1.68 -19.93 11.03
N ILE A 84 2.35 -18.77 11.05
CA ILE A 84 3.52 -18.53 11.92
C ILE A 84 3.18 -18.73 13.40
N LYS A 85 2.00 -18.24 13.85
CA LYS A 85 1.57 -18.41 15.24
C LYS A 85 1.36 -19.89 15.58
N LYS A 86 0.69 -20.63 14.70
CA LYS A 86 0.42 -22.07 14.86
C LYS A 86 1.71 -22.88 14.89
N GLN A 87 2.70 -22.51 14.07
CA GLN A 87 4.00 -23.16 14.04
C GLN A 87 4.77 -22.97 15.35
N LYS A 88 4.81 -21.74 15.90
CA LYS A 88 5.43 -21.46 17.21
C LYS A 88 4.75 -22.18 18.38
N GLU A 89 3.46 -22.46 18.30
CA GLU A 89 2.73 -23.23 19.33
C GLU A 89 3.08 -24.74 19.26
N ARG A 90 3.25 -25.27 18.04
CA ARG A 90 3.71 -26.65 17.83
C ARG A 90 5.14 -26.83 18.34
N GLU A 91 6.05 -25.91 18.02
CA GLU A 91 7.44 -25.95 18.49
C GLU A 91 7.52 -25.93 20.01
N ARG A 92 6.77 -25.04 20.68
CA ARG A 92 6.73 -24.98 22.16
C ARG A 92 6.17 -26.24 22.79
N THR A 93 5.15 -26.85 22.17
CA THR A 93 4.59 -28.12 22.65
C THR A 93 5.60 -29.26 22.49
N GLN A 94 6.29 -29.31 21.34
CA GLN A 94 7.34 -30.30 21.10
C GLN A 94 8.52 -30.14 22.06
N GLU A 95 8.96 -28.92 22.35
CA GLU A 95 10.02 -28.67 23.33
C GLU A 95 9.64 -29.14 24.74
N ARG A 96 8.38 -28.92 25.15
CA ARG A 96 7.89 -29.41 26.46
C ARG A 96 7.91 -30.94 26.52
N VAL A 97 7.37 -31.60 25.49
CA VAL A 97 7.36 -33.06 25.41
C VAL A 97 8.78 -33.63 25.39
N GLN A 98 9.71 -33.00 24.67
CA GLN A 98 11.11 -33.44 24.66
C GLN A 98 11.80 -33.26 26.02
N LYS A 99 11.53 -32.17 26.73
CA LYS A 99 12.06 -31.95 28.08
C LYS A 99 11.53 -32.98 29.07
N ASP A 100 10.22 -33.23 29.07
CA ASP A 100 9.60 -34.21 29.95
C ASP A 100 10.10 -35.64 29.68
N GLN A 101 10.34 -35.99 28.40
CA GLN A 101 10.94 -37.27 28.01
C GLN A 101 12.41 -37.37 28.42
N ALA A 102 13.19 -36.29 28.28
CA ALA A 102 14.59 -36.26 28.69
C ALA A 102 14.75 -36.35 30.21
N GLU A 103 13.84 -35.75 30.98
CA GLU A 103 13.84 -35.81 32.45
C GLU A 103 13.47 -37.21 32.95
N LYS A 104 12.46 -37.85 32.36
CA LYS A 104 12.12 -39.25 32.67
C LYS A 104 13.26 -40.23 32.40
N ARG A 105 13.96 -40.08 31.27
CA ARG A 105 15.15 -40.89 30.93
C ARG A 105 16.36 -40.65 31.83
N ARG A 106 16.40 -39.54 32.59
CA ARG A 106 17.48 -39.26 33.55
C ARG A 106 17.21 -39.86 34.93
N MET A 107 15.96 -40.23 35.22
CA MET A 107 15.54 -40.83 36.49
C MET A 107 15.43 -42.37 36.43
N GLU A 108 15.59 -42.96 35.25
CA GLU A 108 15.82 -44.41 35.03
C GLU A 108 17.33 -44.71 35.02
#